data_AF-A0A920F0V7-F1
#
_entry.id   AF-A0A920F0V7-F1
#
_cell.length_a   1.000
_cell.length_b   1.000
_cell.length_c   1.000
_cell.angle_alpha   90.00
_cell.angle_beta   90.00
_cell.angle_gamma   90.00
#
_symmetry.space_group_name_H-M   'P 1'
#
loop_
_entity.id
_entity.type
_entity.pdbx_description
1 polymer ?
#
loop_
_entity_poly.entity_id
_entity_poly.type
_entity_poly.pdbx_seq_one_letter_code
_entity_poly.pdbx_strand_id
1 'polypeptide(L)'
;MNYCIDFQISKLIVLDSSVKEEAWGRISSDALDWLEKILSNTVTDTNILALHHPPVRCFSEVMDNIALKNPDELEELLLFYNNVQLIVCGHVHRSIFTSFAQSQIAFCPSVVFQYPIFMARGKSIPTGEQPGFHVHKFKKKFGWSTHLRLIT
;
A
#
# COMPACT_ATOMS: atom_id res chain seq x y z
N MET A 1 12.02 -6.97 4.38
CA MET A 1 11.79 -7.58 5.71
C MET A 1 10.33 -7.41 6.09
N ASN A 2 9.68 -8.49 6.57
CA ASN A 2 8.30 -8.46 7.05
C ASN A 2 8.27 -8.28 8.58
N TYR A 3 7.35 -7.47 9.10
CA TYR A 3 7.16 -7.34 10.54
C TYR A 3 5.76 -6.85 10.91
N CYS A 4 5.36 -7.09 12.16
CA CYS A 4 4.06 -6.68 12.69
C CYS A 4 4.26 -5.90 13.98
N ILE A 5 3.51 -4.82 14.16
CA ILE A 5 3.47 -4.01 15.38
C ILE A 5 2.03 -4.01 15.90
N ASP A 6 1.85 -4.41 17.15
CA ASP A 6 0.57 -4.36 17.83
C ASP A 6 0.27 -2.95 18.38
N PHE A 7 -0.93 -2.46 18.10
CA PHE A 7 -1.53 -1.32 18.79
C PHE A 7 -2.69 -1.82 19.67
N GLN A 8 -3.25 -0.93 20.49
CA GLN A 8 -4.33 -1.29 21.43
C GLN A 8 -5.54 -1.95 20.75
N ILE A 9 -5.87 -1.55 19.52
CA ILE A 9 -7.08 -1.98 18.83
C ILE A 9 -6.87 -2.26 17.34
N SER A 10 -5.63 -2.41 16.89
CA SER A 10 -5.26 -2.71 15.50
C SER A 10 -3.82 -3.23 15.43
N LYS A 11 -3.43 -3.79 14.30
CA LYS A 11 -2.04 -4.12 13.97
C LYS A 11 -1.56 -3.29 12.78
N LEU A 12 -0.29 -2.89 12.80
CA LEU A 12 0.45 -2.48 11.61
C LEU A 12 1.25 -3.66 11.09
N ILE A 13 0.85 -4.16 9.93
CA ILE A 13 1.47 -5.27 9.24
C ILE A 13 2.28 -4.69 8.10
N VAL A 14 3.58 -4.92 8.08
CA VAL A 14 4.48 -4.42 7.04
C VAL A 14 5.00 -5.60 6.23
N LEU A 15 4.68 -5.59 4.94
CA LEU A 15 4.98 -6.65 4.00
C LEU A 15 5.99 -6.17 2.97
N ASP A 16 7.08 -6.91 2.83
CA ASP A 16 8.08 -6.70 1.81
C ASP A 16 7.58 -7.26 0.47
N SER A 17 7.50 -6.38 -0.52
CA SER A 17 7.15 -6.74 -1.90
C SER A 17 8.33 -6.56 -2.85
N SER A 18 9.52 -6.21 -2.35
CA SER A 18 10.68 -5.95 -3.19
C SER A 18 11.25 -7.22 -3.80
N VAL A 19 11.66 -7.11 -5.06
CA VAL A 19 12.42 -8.14 -5.76
C VAL A 19 13.79 -7.58 -6.07
N LYS A 20 14.83 -8.38 -5.79
CA LYS A 20 16.21 -7.97 -5.98
C LYS A 20 16.43 -7.59 -7.45
N GLU A 21 17.02 -6.41 -7.67
CA GLU A 21 17.37 -5.84 -8.99
C GLU A 21 16.18 -5.52 -9.90
N GLU A 22 14.95 -5.58 -9.39
CA GLU A 22 13.74 -5.36 -10.16
C GLU A 22 12.96 -4.16 -9.66
N ALA A 23 12.35 -3.43 -10.60
CA ALA A 23 11.47 -2.30 -10.27
C ALA A 23 10.05 -2.74 -9.90
N TRP A 24 9.66 -3.97 -10.28
CA TRP A 24 8.37 -4.54 -9.96
C TRP A 24 8.39 -5.30 -8.64
N GLY A 25 7.19 -5.45 -8.06
CA GLY A 25 7.02 -6.15 -6.80
C GLY A 25 6.49 -7.56 -6.95
N ARG A 26 6.84 -8.43 -6.01
CA ARG A 26 6.20 -9.72 -5.80
C ARG A 26 6.27 -10.07 -4.32
N ILE A 27 5.19 -10.61 -3.76
CA ILE A 27 5.19 -11.14 -2.41
C ILE A 27 5.60 -12.61 -2.50
N SER A 28 6.59 -13.05 -1.71
CA SER A 28 7.00 -14.45 -1.69
C SER A 28 5.96 -15.34 -1.01
N SER A 29 5.98 -16.65 -1.31
CA SER A 29 5.16 -17.64 -0.60
C SER A 29 5.35 -17.56 0.91
N ASP A 30 6.61 -17.49 1.37
CA ASP A 30 6.93 -17.40 2.80
C ASP A 30 6.34 -16.14 3.45
N ALA A 31 6.26 -15.03 2.70
CA ALA A 31 5.66 -13.79 3.16
C ALA A 31 4.12 -13.87 3.21
N LEU A 32 3.49 -14.58 2.27
CA LEU A 32 2.05 -14.87 2.29
C LEU A 32 1.69 -15.81 3.44
N ASP A 33 2.43 -16.91 3.64
CA ASP A 33 2.24 -17.83 4.77
C ASP A 33 2.43 -17.11 6.12
N TRP A 34 3.39 -16.21 6.18
CA TRP A 34 3.60 -15.36 7.36
C TRP A 34 2.42 -14.40 7.57
N LEU A 35 1.94 -13.76 6.51
CA LEU A 35 0.79 -12.85 6.57
C LEU A 35 -0.46 -13.59 7.03
N GLU A 36 -0.74 -14.78 6.47
CA GLU A 36 -1.86 -15.63 6.84
C GLU A 36 -1.88 -15.89 8.35
N LYS A 37 -0.74 -16.28 8.93
CA LYS A 37 -0.60 -16.50 10.39
C LYS A 37 -0.89 -15.24 11.20
N ILE A 38 -0.54 -14.06 10.70
CA ILE A 38 -0.87 -12.80 11.39
C ILE A 38 -2.38 -12.54 11.32
N LEU A 39 -2.98 -12.66 10.13
CA LEU A 39 -4.39 -12.40 9.92
C LEU A 39 -5.28 -13.38 10.68
N SER A 40 -4.92 -14.67 10.71
CA SER A 40 -5.68 -15.72 11.41
C SER A 40 -5.69 -15.55 12.93
N ASN A 41 -4.63 -14.95 13.50
CA ASN A 41 -4.50 -14.72 14.93
C ASN A 41 -5.01 -13.35 15.37
N THR A 42 -5.70 -12.62 14.49
CA THR A 42 -6.19 -11.27 14.78
C THR A 42 -7.69 -11.24 14.98
N VAL A 43 -8.10 -10.75 16.15
CA VAL A 43 -9.53 -10.62 16.54
C VAL A 43 -10.12 -9.26 16.12
N THR A 44 -9.28 -8.30 15.73
CA THR A 44 -9.70 -6.94 15.34
C THR A 44 -9.87 -6.83 13.82
N ASP A 45 -10.86 -6.09 13.37
CA ASP A 45 -11.18 -5.85 11.95
C ASP A 45 -10.55 -4.56 11.38
N THR A 46 -9.60 -3.96 12.08
CA THR A 46 -9.14 -2.57 11.88
C THR A 46 -7.66 -2.49 11.47
N ASN A 47 -7.06 -3.60 11.03
CA ASN A 47 -5.63 -3.65 10.76
C ASN A 47 -5.24 -2.75 9.58
N ILE A 48 -3.99 -2.29 9.62
CA ILE A 48 -3.35 -1.57 8.53
C ILE A 48 -2.25 -2.44 7.91
N LEU A 49 -2.29 -2.59 6.59
CA LEU A 49 -1.29 -3.29 5.82
C LEU A 49 -0.43 -2.28 5.05
N ALA A 50 0.87 -2.34 5.18
CA ALA A 50 1.82 -1.50 4.44
C ALA A 50 2.65 -2.36 3.49
N LEU A 51 2.74 -1.95 2.23
CA LEU A 51 3.60 -2.57 1.21
C LEU A 51 4.07 -1.53 0.21
N HIS A 52 5.25 -1.70 -0.41
CA HIS A 52 5.75 -0.72 -1.37
C HIS A 52 4.96 -0.72 -2.68
N HIS A 53 4.82 -1.89 -3.31
CA HIS A 53 4.24 -2.03 -4.65
C HIS A 53 2.72 -2.13 -4.61
N PRO A 54 1.98 -1.30 -5.38
CA PRO A 54 0.53 -1.32 -5.37
C PRO A 54 -0.05 -2.65 -5.86
N PRO A 55 -1.07 -3.21 -5.19
CA PRO A 55 -1.79 -4.40 -5.64
C PRO A 55 -2.91 -4.08 -6.65
N VAL A 56 -3.05 -2.82 -7.06
CA VAL A 56 -4.07 -2.36 -8.01
C VAL A 56 -3.47 -1.45 -9.06
N ARG A 57 -4.11 -1.40 -10.23
CA ARG A 57 -3.74 -0.46 -11.29
C ARG A 57 -4.04 0.97 -10.87
N CYS A 58 -3.10 1.87 -11.13
CA CYS A 58 -3.24 3.30 -10.95
C CYS A 58 -3.47 4.06 -12.26
N PHE A 59 -3.68 3.32 -13.37
CA PHE A 59 -3.93 3.84 -14.71
C PHE A 59 -2.79 4.73 -15.24
N SER A 60 -1.58 4.42 -14.82
CA SER A 60 -0.35 5.05 -15.28
C SER A 60 0.52 3.97 -15.89
N GLU A 61 0.61 3.95 -17.23
CA GLU A 61 1.16 2.82 -17.99
C GLU A 61 2.50 2.32 -17.45
N VAL A 62 3.45 3.24 -17.21
CA VAL A 62 4.78 2.84 -16.70
C VAL A 62 4.66 2.27 -15.29
N MET A 63 3.88 2.90 -14.40
CA MET A 63 3.74 2.44 -13.01
C MET A 63 3.00 1.11 -12.91
N ASP A 64 1.96 0.90 -13.73
CA ASP A 64 1.22 -0.36 -13.78
C ASP A 64 2.12 -1.52 -14.26
N ASN A 65 3.09 -1.25 -15.14
CA ASN A 65 4.05 -2.26 -15.58
C ASN A 65 5.03 -2.68 -14.49
N ILE A 66 5.26 -1.85 -13.48
CA ILE A 66 6.16 -2.12 -12.34
C ILE A 66 5.39 -2.24 -11.00
N ALA A 67 4.07 -2.43 -11.04
CA ALA A 67 3.27 -2.73 -9.88
C ALA A 67 3.52 -4.15 -9.33
N LEU A 68 2.76 -4.55 -8.30
CA LEU A 68 2.81 -5.90 -7.75
C LEU A 68 2.37 -6.95 -8.80
N LYS A 69 3.13 -8.04 -8.94
CA LYS A 69 2.92 -9.08 -9.96
C LYS A 69 2.00 -10.22 -9.56
N ASN A 70 1.78 -10.43 -8.26
CA ASN A 70 0.84 -11.42 -7.73
C ASN A 70 -0.19 -10.78 -6.78
N PRO A 71 -0.98 -9.80 -7.23
CA PRO A 71 -2.01 -9.19 -6.39
C PRO A 71 -3.10 -10.20 -6.00
N ASP A 72 -3.45 -11.13 -6.88
CA ASP A 72 -4.53 -12.11 -6.65
C ASP A 72 -4.27 -12.98 -5.42
N GLU A 73 -3.02 -13.44 -5.23
CA GLU A 73 -2.61 -14.23 -4.05
C GLU A 73 -2.79 -13.43 -2.74
N LEU A 74 -2.56 -12.10 -2.78
CA LEU A 74 -2.82 -11.22 -1.64
C LEU A 74 -4.33 -10.96 -1.48
N GLU A 75 -5.07 -10.76 -2.58
CA GLU A 75 -6.51 -10.50 -2.57
C GLU A 75 -7.28 -11.63 -1.90
N GLU A 76 -6.95 -12.89 -2.22
CA GLU A 76 -7.57 -14.07 -1.64
C GLU A 76 -7.48 -14.08 -0.10
N LEU A 77 -6.28 -13.84 0.44
CA LEU A 77 -6.08 -13.77 1.90
C LEU A 77 -6.86 -12.63 2.53
N LEU A 78 -6.82 -11.44 1.93
CA LEU A 78 -7.48 -10.26 2.48
C LEU A 78 -9.00 -10.40 2.47
N LEU A 79 -9.58 -10.97 1.42
CA LEU A 79 -11.01 -11.25 1.34
C LEU A 79 -11.44 -12.33 2.34
N PHE A 80 -10.61 -13.36 2.55
CA PHE A 80 -10.94 -14.47 3.45
C PHE A 80 -10.99 -14.02 4.92
N TYR A 81 -9.98 -13.30 5.39
CA TYR A 81 -9.92 -12.86 6.79
C TYR A 81 -10.69 -11.56 7.05
N ASN A 82 -10.84 -10.71 6.04
CA ASN A 82 -11.62 -9.47 6.07
C ASN A 82 -11.37 -8.59 7.30
N ASN A 83 -10.11 -8.49 7.73
CA ASN A 83 -9.71 -7.78 8.94
C ASN A 83 -8.66 -6.69 8.71
N VAL A 84 -8.40 -6.35 7.44
CA VAL A 84 -7.57 -5.21 7.02
C VAL A 84 -8.50 -4.12 6.47
N GLN A 85 -8.51 -2.94 7.09
CA GLN A 85 -9.35 -1.81 6.67
C GLN A 85 -8.60 -0.81 5.81
N LEU A 86 -7.29 -0.64 6.05
CA LEU A 86 -6.46 0.33 5.34
C LEU A 86 -5.20 -0.34 4.81
N ILE A 87 -4.94 -0.13 3.53
CA ILE A 87 -3.70 -0.48 2.87
C ILE A 87 -2.96 0.82 2.57
N VAL A 88 -1.66 0.88 2.86
CA VAL A 88 -0.81 2.01 2.49
C VAL A 88 0.30 1.53 1.57
N CYS A 89 0.51 2.27 0.48
CA CYS A 89 1.57 1.95 -0.48
C CYS A 89 2.32 3.18 -0.97
N GLY A 90 3.47 2.94 -1.59
CA GLY A 90 4.34 3.98 -2.14
C GLY A 90 4.42 3.87 -3.66
N HIS A 91 5.66 3.79 -4.16
CA HIS A 91 6.02 3.45 -5.54
C HIS A 91 5.65 4.49 -6.61
N VAL A 92 4.40 4.95 -6.64
CA VAL A 92 3.86 5.83 -7.70
C VAL A 92 4.30 7.29 -7.56
N HIS A 93 4.86 7.66 -6.39
CA HIS A 93 5.24 9.03 -6.02
C HIS A 93 4.08 10.00 -6.28
N ARG A 94 2.93 9.69 -5.66
CA ARG A 94 1.71 10.48 -5.77
C ARG A 94 0.65 10.05 -4.76
N SER A 95 -0.23 10.97 -4.41
CA SER A 95 -1.46 10.63 -3.68
C SER A 95 -2.51 10.04 -4.60
N ILE A 96 -2.91 8.79 -4.33
CA ILE A 96 -4.00 8.08 -5.00
C ILE A 96 -4.82 7.38 -3.93
N PHE A 97 -6.14 7.37 -4.09
CA PHE A 97 -7.08 6.69 -3.19
C PHE A 97 -8.00 5.80 -4.01
N THR A 98 -8.10 4.53 -3.63
CA THR A 98 -9.00 3.56 -4.28
C THR A 98 -9.32 2.43 -3.27
N SER A 99 -9.78 1.28 -3.74
CA SER A 99 -10.03 0.08 -2.94
C SER A 99 -9.34 -1.16 -3.52
N PHE A 100 -9.10 -2.14 -2.65
CA PHE A 100 -8.57 -3.47 -2.99
C PHE A 100 -9.04 -4.47 -1.92
N ALA A 101 -9.55 -5.64 -2.31
CA ALA A 101 -10.00 -6.68 -1.36
C ALA A 101 -10.90 -6.17 -0.20
N GLN A 102 -11.83 -5.25 -0.51
CA GLN A 102 -12.70 -4.52 0.47
C GLN A 102 -11.97 -3.53 1.41
N SER A 103 -10.65 -3.45 1.38
CA SER A 103 -9.87 -2.43 2.09
C SER A 103 -9.82 -1.11 1.31
N GLN A 104 -9.73 0.01 2.02
CA GLN A 104 -9.31 1.28 1.43
C GLN A 104 -7.81 1.24 1.16
N ILE A 105 -7.34 1.80 0.06
CA ILE A 105 -5.90 1.94 -0.22
C ILE A 105 -5.51 3.40 -0.41
N ALA A 106 -4.42 3.81 0.23
CA ALA A 106 -3.83 5.14 0.12
C ALA A 106 -2.39 5.04 -0.37
N PHE A 107 -2.11 5.68 -1.49
CA PHE A 107 -0.77 5.78 -2.06
C PHE A 107 -0.13 7.04 -1.50
N CYS A 108 0.98 6.91 -0.79
CA CYS A 108 1.69 8.04 -0.20
C CYS A 108 2.48 8.79 -1.30
N PRO A 109 2.44 10.13 -1.34
CA PRO A 109 3.30 10.89 -2.23
C PRO A 109 4.76 10.75 -1.82
N SER A 110 5.65 11.11 -2.74
CA SER A 110 7.06 11.22 -2.41
C SER A 110 7.33 12.48 -1.59
N VAL A 111 8.33 12.39 -0.73
CA VAL A 111 8.83 13.52 0.07
C VAL A 111 9.80 14.43 -0.70
N VAL A 112 10.11 14.12 -1.96
CA VAL A 112 11.04 14.91 -2.79
C VAL A 112 10.39 15.42 -4.08
N PHE A 113 9.86 14.52 -4.91
CA PHE A 113 9.33 14.85 -6.24
C PHE A 113 8.18 13.93 -6.62
N GLN A 114 7.22 14.42 -7.39
CA GLN A 114 6.14 13.58 -7.94
C GLN A 114 6.42 13.23 -9.40
N TYR A 115 5.86 12.13 -9.90
CA TYR A 115 5.87 11.85 -11.35
C TYR A 115 4.76 12.63 -12.07
N PRO A 116 4.35 12.33 -13.32
CA PRO A 116 3.10 12.84 -13.95
C PRO A 116 1.91 11.87 -13.84
N ILE A 117 0.67 12.34 -13.64
CA ILE A 117 -0.52 11.50 -13.32
C ILE A 117 -0.63 10.31 -14.28
N PHE A 118 -0.55 10.59 -15.58
CA PHE A 118 -0.50 9.58 -16.64
C PHE A 118 0.92 9.48 -17.17
N MET A 119 1.70 8.55 -16.64
CA MET A 119 3.08 8.34 -17.06
C MET A 119 3.12 7.35 -18.22
N ALA A 120 3.16 7.90 -19.44
CA ALA A 120 3.35 7.13 -20.66
C ALA A 120 4.83 6.73 -20.85
N ARG A 121 5.09 5.68 -21.64
CA ARG A 121 6.45 5.26 -21.99
C ARG A 121 7.28 6.44 -22.51
N GLY A 122 8.54 6.51 -22.07
CA GLY A 122 9.48 7.57 -22.46
C GLY A 122 9.29 8.92 -21.75
N LYS A 123 8.31 9.06 -20.85
CA LYS A 123 8.09 10.27 -20.04
C LYS A 123 8.30 9.98 -18.56
N SER A 124 9.54 9.86 -18.11
CA SER A 124 9.92 9.64 -16.70
C SER A 124 10.37 10.92 -15.98
N ILE A 125 9.97 12.09 -16.48
CA ILE A 125 10.41 13.37 -15.92
C ILE A 125 9.52 13.71 -14.71
N PRO A 126 10.10 13.94 -13.51
CA PRO A 126 9.36 14.42 -12.37
C PRO A 126 8.68 15.77 -12.64
N THR A 127 7.53 16.00 -11.99
CA THR A 127 6.82 17.28 -12.04
C THR A 127 7.36 18.25 -11.00
N GLY A 128 6.97 19.52 -11.11
CA GLY A 128 7.17 20.53 -10.06
C GLY A 128 6.09 20.51 -8.96
N GLU A 129 5.31 19.43 -8.86
CA GLU A 129 4.29 19.28 -7.81
C GLU A 129 4.93 19.17 -6.43
N GLN A 130 4.26 19.71 -5.41
CA GLN A 130 4.80 19.74 -4.05
C GLN A 130 4.98 18.31 -3.48
N PRO A 131 6.11 18.04 -2.79
CA PRO A 131 6.25 16.83 -2.01
C PRO A 131 5.31 16.80 -0.81
N GLY A 132 5.09 15.62 -0.24
CA GLY A 132 4.19 15.47 0.90
C GLY A 132 4.35 14.15 1.62
N PHE A 133 3.53 13.96 2.65
CA PHE A 133 3.39 12.72 3.39
C PHE A 133 1.94 12.53 3.86
N HIS A 134 1.61 11.31 4.25
CA HIS A 134 0.31 10.97 4.82
C HIS A 134 0.37 10.84 6.34
N VAL A 135 -0.69 11.27 7.02
CA VAL A 135 -0.93 11.02 8.44
C VAL A 135 -2.19 10.18 8.57
N HIS A 136 -2.06 8.99 9.15
CA HIS A 136 -3.17 8.07 9.35
C HIS A 136 -3.65 8.11 10.79
N LYS A 137 -4.96 8.24 10.98
CA LYS A 137 -5.60 8.30 12.29
C LYS A 137 -6.78 7.34 12.34
N PHE A 138 -6.84 6.52 13.38
CA PHE A 138 -7.97 5.63 13.63
C PHE A 138 -8.80 6.10 14.82
N LYS A 139 -10.12 6.04 14.67
CA LYS A 139 -11.08 6.18 15.77
C LYS A 139 -12.21 5.18 15.58
N LYS A 140 -12.49 4.33 16.59
CA LYS A 140 -13.51 3.25 16.51
C LYS A 140 -14.87 3.69 15.94
N LYS A 141 -15.32 4.91 16.24
CA LYS A 141 -16.59 5.45 15.72
C LYS A 141 -16.54 5.84 14.24
N PHE A 142 -15.37 6.21 13.72
CA PHE A 142 -15.20 6.84 12.41
C PHE A 142 -14.34 6.03 11.44
N GLY A 143 -13.66 4.98 11.90
CA GLY A 143 -12.72 4.21 11.09
C GLY A 143 -11.37 4.92 10.93
N TRP A 144 -10.67 4.55 9.86
CA TRP A 144 -9.42 5.18 9.43
C TRP A 144 -9.68 6.50 8.70
N SER A 145 -8.76 7.45 8.88
CA SER A 145 -8.71 8.69 8.12
C SER A 145 -7.26 8.96 7.72
N THR A 146 -7.06 9.36 6.47
CA THR A 146 -5.74 9.67 5.91
C THR A 146 -5.70 11.15 5.53
N HIS A 147 -4.78 11.89 6.12
CA HIS A 147 -4.57 13.31 5.83
C HIS A 147 -3.30 13.49 4.99
N LEU A 148 -3.41 14.16 3.85
CA LEU A 148 -2.25 14.60 3.07
C LEU A 148 -1.68 15.90 3.66
N ARG A 149 -0.40 15.92 3.97
CA ARG A 149 0.36 17.13 4.32
C ARG A 149 1.45 17.37 3.27
N LEU A 150 1.41 18.53 2.64
CA LEU A 150 2.47 18.98 1.74
C LEU A 150 3.67 19.45 2.56
N ILE A 151 4.88 19.24 2.06
CA ILE A 151 6.12 19.76 2.64
C ILE A 151 6.33 21.16 2.07
N THR A 152 6.50 22.13 2.97
CA THR A 152 6.65 23.56 2.68
C THR A 152 8.03 24.04 3.07
#